data_AF-A0A560HS98-F1
#
_entry.id   AF-A0A560HS98-F1
#
_cell.length_a   1.000
_cell.length_b   1.000
_cell.length_c   1.000
_cell.angle_alpha   90.00
_cell.angle_beta   90.00
_cell.angle_gamma   90.00
#
_symmetry.space_group_name_H-M   'P 1'
#
loop_
_entity.id
_entity.type
_entity.pdbx_description
1 polymer ?
#
loop_
_entity_poly.entity_id
_entity_poly.type
_entity_poly.pdbx_seq_one_letter_code
_entity_poly.pdbx_strand_id
1 'polypeptide(L)'
;MRSALPPLLLLYAALALSLASAPRRAWRLCLGLLALVAGVAATLPPPWHDGVFVGCWISVAVTAAGGLVCRIDRPLAWGLSVNAGLWSGALAAVTGAPLDLLAALPALALLPAAAWALGHLSFPAVRVMSSWLVAVAVLAVTLACLPVTPGYLPDHLE
;
A
#
# COMPACT_ATOMS: atom_id res chain seq x y z
N MET A 1 -16.37 -10.68 -7.62
CA MET A 1 -16.08 -9.65 -6.60
C MET A 1 -14.59 -9.36 -6.66
N ARG A 2 -14.16 -8.11 -6.87
CA ARG A 2 -12.72 -7.77 -6.91
C ARG A 2 -12.12 -8.04 -5.52
N SER A 3 -11.11 -8.90 -5.43
CA SER A 3 -10.42 -9.15 -4.16
C SER A 3 -9.67 -7.89 -3.71
N ALA A 4 -9.86 -7.47 -2.45
CA ALA A 4 -9.13 -6.33 -1.88
C ALA A 4 -7.70 -6.70 -1.47
N LEU A 5 -7.41 -8.00 -1.37
CA LEU A 5 -6.16 -8.52 -0.83
C LEU A 5 -4.91 -8.07 -1.62
N PRO A 6 -4.87 -8.09 -2.97
CA PRO A 6 -3.68 -7.66 -3.71
C PRO A 6 -3.25 -6.21 -3.44
N PRO A 7 -4.09 -5.17 -3.57
CA PRO A 7 -3.67 -3.80 -3.28
C PRO A 7 -3.32 -3.60 -1.80
N LEU A 8 -3.97 -4.32 -0.86
CA LEU A 8 -3.62 -4.25 0.57
C LEU A 8 -2.22 -4.80 0.86
N LEU A 9 -1.89 -5.98 0.32
CA LEU A 9 -0.55 -6.57 0.47
C LEU A 9 0.52 -5.63 -0.06
N LEU A 10 0.31 -5.07 -1.25
CA LEU A 10 1.29 -4.19 -1.89
C LEU A 10 1.40 -2.84 -1.19
N LEU A 11 0.31 -2.32 -0.61
CA LEU A 11 0.33 -1.09 0.18
C LEU A 11 1.15 -1.28 1.47
N TYR A 12 0.97 -2.40 2.15
CA TYR A 12 1.72 -2.70 3.37
C TYR A 12 3.19 -3.03 3.08
N ALA A 13 3.47 -3.72 1.96
CA ALA A 13 4.83 -3.91 1.47
C ALA A 13 5.50 -2.56 1.14
N ALA A 14 4.81 -1.67 0.41
CA ALA A 14 5.29 -0.35 0.07
C ALA A 14 5.59 0.50 1.32
N LEU A 15 4.71 0.44 2.33
CA LEU A 15 4.92 1.12 3.61
C LEU A 15 6.14 0.54 4.34
N ALA A 16 6.28 -0.78 4.37
CA ALA A 16 7.41 -1.45 5.00
C ALA A 16 8.75 -1.06 4.36
N LEU A 17 8.83 -1.02 3.03
CA LEU A 17 10.02 -0.57 2.30
C LEU A 17 10.35 0.90 2.58
N SER A 18 9.34 1.75 2.66
CA SER A 18 9.52 3.18 2.98
C SER A 18 9.98 3.40 4.41
N LEU A 19 9.32 2.79 5.38
CA LEU A 19 9.67 2.91 6.80
C LEU A 19 11.04 2.32 7.14
N ALA A 20 11.59 1.46 6.28
CA ALA A 20 12.95 0.95 6.43
C ALA A 20 14.02 2.06 6.41
N SER A 21 13.77 3.16 5.70
CA SER A 21 14.66 4.34 5.67
C SER A 21 14.35 5.37 6.76
N ALA A 22 13.30 5.16 7.55
CA ALA A 22 12.90 6.01 8.67
C ALA A 22 13.60 5.60 9.99
N PRO A 23 13.72 6.51 10.98
CA PRO A 23 14.34 6.17 12.26
C PRO A 23 13.55 5.06 12.98
N ARG A 24 14.24 4.01 13.44
CA ARG A 24 13.64 2.84 14.12
C ARG A 24 12.71 3.19 15.29
N ARG A 25 12.96 4.31 15.97
CA ARG A 25 12.10 4.82 17.06
C ARG A 25 10.69 5.18 16.59
N ALA A 26 10.53 5.56 15.33
CA ALA A 26 9.24 5.93 14.75
C ALA A 26 8.40 4.72 14.31
N TRP A 27 9.00 3.53 14.14
CA TRP A 27 8.30 2.36 13.60
C TRP A 27 7.05 1.99 14.39
N ARG A 28 7.15 1.91 15.72
CA ARG A 28 6.00 1.56 16.58
C ARG A 28 4.85 2.55 16.44
N LEU A 29 5.17 3.85 16.38
CA LEU A 29 4.18 4.90 16.18
C LEU A 29 3.55 4.81 14.79
N CYS A 30 4.34 4.56 13.75
CA CYS A 30 3.88 4.42 12.37
C CYS A 30 2.93 3.20 12.22
N LEU A 31 3.30 2.06 12.80
CA LEU A 31 2.45 0.86 12.80
C LEU A 31 1.18 1.06 13.65
N GLY A 32 1.28 1.76 14.79
CA GLY A 32 0.12 2.13 15.59
C GLY A 32 -0.83 3.07 14.86
N LEU A 33 -0.30 4.08 14.16
CA LEU A 33 -1.07 5.00 13.31
C LEU A 33 -1.75 4.27 12.15
N LEU A 34 -1.02 3.37 11.47
CA LEU A 34 -1.60 2.51 10.44
C LEU A 34 -2.80 1.74 10.98
N ALA A 35 -2.63 1.02 12.09
CA ALA A 35 -3.69 0.19 12.67
C ALA A 35 -4.89 1.02 13.15
N LEU A 36 -4.63 2.14 13.82
CA LEU A 36 -5.68 3.06 14.29
C LEU A 36 -6.48 3.64 13.13
N VAL A 37 -5.80 4.20 12.12
CA VAL A 37 -6.47 4.85 10.99
C VAL A 37 -7.19 3.82 10.12
N ALA A 38 -6.59 2.65 9.88
CA ALA A 38 -7.26 1.56 9.17
C ALA A 38 -8.51 1.07 9.90
N GLY A 39 -8.43 0.89 11.23
CA GLY A 39 -9.58 0.49 12.04
C GLY A 39 -10.72 1.51 12.01
N VAL A 40 -10.39 2.81 12.13
CA VAL A 40 -11.39 3.88 12.06
C VAL A 40 -11.98 4.01 10.66
N ALA A 41 -11.16 3.95 9.60
CA ALA A 41 -11.64 4.04 8.23
C ALA A 41 -12.47 2.81 7.81
N ALA A 42 -12.21 1.64 8.40
CA ALA A 42 -13.00 0.42 8.16
C ALA A 42 -14.42 0.49 8.71
N THR A 43 -14.72 1.38 9.67
CA THR A 43 -16.08 1.56 10.21
C THR A 43 -16.86 2.67 9.52
N LEU A 44 -16.21 3.46 8.67
CA LEU A 44 -16.77 4.61 7.99
C LEU A 44 -16.81 4.34 6.48
N PRO A 45 -17.92 3.77 5.94
CA PRO A 45 -18.02 3.51 4.51
C PRO A 45 -17.88 4.82 3.73
N PRO A 46 -16.91 4.92 2.81
CA PRO A 46 -16.67 6.16 2.08
C PRO A 46 -17.82 6.44 1.11
N PRO A 47 -18.18 7.72 0.89
CA PRO A 47 -19.25 8.07 -0.05
C PRO A 47 -18.92 7.72 -1.52
N TRP A 48 -17.64 7.54 -1.86
CA TRP A 48 -17.13 7.35 -3.23
C TRP A 48 -16.67 5.91 -3.54
N HIS A 49 -17.56 4.93 -3.44
CA HIS A 49 -17.27 3.50 -3.60
C HIS A 49 -16.42 3.16 -4.84
N ASP A 50 -16.73 3.75 -6.00
CA ASP A 50 -16.06 3.45 -7.27
C ASP A 50 -14.59 3.90 -7.31
N GLY A 51 -14.25 4.94 -6.55
CA GLY A 51 -12.91 5.52 -6.53
C GLY A 51 -11.94 4.84 -5.56
N VAL A 52 -12.44 4.02 -4.63
CA VAL A 52 -11.60 3.48 -3.53
C VAL A 52 -10.54 2.51 -4.03
N PHE A 53 -10.88 1.66 -5.00
CA PHE A 53 -9.91 0.74 -5.59
C PHE A 53 -8.78 1.47 -6.31
N VAL A 54 -9.12 2.45 -7.16
CA VAL A 54 -8.13 3.24 -7.90
C VAL A 54 -7.28 4.07 -6.93
N GLY A 55 -7.92 4.71 -5.95
CA GLY A 55 -7.24 5.48 -4.91
C GLY A 55 -6.29 4.63 -4.07
N CYS A 56 -6.65 3.39 -3.76
CA CYS A 56 -5.74 2.46 -3.07
C CYS A 56 -4.50 2.14 -3.92
N TRP A 57 -4.65 1.94 -5.23
CA TRP A 57 -3.49 1.75 -6.12
C TRP A 57 -2.62 3.00 -6.24
N ILE A 58 -3.22 4.19 -6.33
CA ILE A 58 -2.47 5.45 -6.28
C ILE A 58 -1.71 5.57 -4.96
N SER A 59 -2.34 5.19 -3.85
CA SER A 59 -1.72 5.15 -2.52
C SER A 59 -0.54 4.17 -2.45
N VAL A 60 -0.63 3.00 -3.08
CA VAL A 60 0.50 2.07 -3.24
C VAL A 60 1.64 2.76 -3.97
N ALA A 61 1.39 3.43 -5.11
CA ALA A 61 2.41 4.12 -5.88
C ALA A 61 3.10 5.25 -5.07
N VAL A 62 2.31 6.11 -4.42
CA VAL A 62 2.81 7.20 -3.58
C VAL A 62 3.62 6.67 -2.40
N THR A 63 3.13 5.62 -1.74
CA THR A 63 3.82 5.02 -0.61
C THR A 63 5.11 4.35 -1.07
N ALA A 64 5.10 3.62 -2.19
CA ALA A 64 6.30 2.99 -2.74
C ALA A 64 7.34 4.00 -3.20
N ALA A 65 6.92 5.16 -3.73
CA ALA A 65 7.83 6.25 -4.07
C ALA A 65 8.62 6.76 -2.86
N GLY A 66 8.06 6.68 -1.65
CA GLY A 66 8.79 6.95 -0.40
C GLY A 66 10.04 6.06 -0.24
N GLY A 67 9.95 4.80 -0.62
CA GLY A 67 11.08 3.84 -0.58
C GLY A 67 12.19 4.12 -1.60
N LEU A 68 11.95 5.00 -2.57
CA LEU A 68 12.98 5.52 -3.48
C LEU A 68 13.81 6.66 -2.85
N VAL A 69 13.28 7.28 -1.79
CA VAL A 69 13.96 8.37 -1.08
C VAL A 69 15.02 7.79 -0.13
N CYS A 70 16.22 8.40 -0.12
CA CYS A 70 17.36 7.92 0.69
C CYS A 70 17.08 7.92 2.20
N ARG A 71 16.31 8.90 2.70
CA ARG A 71 15.96 9.05 4.11
C ARG A 71 14.59 9.68 4.24
N ILE A 72 13.71 9.01 4.96
CA ILE A 72 12.39 9.51 5.32
C ILE A 72 12.48 10.13 6.72
N ASP A 73 12.03 11.38 6.84
CA ASP A 73 11.88 12.04 8.13
C ASP A 73 10.59 11.60 8.84
N ARG A 74 10.46 11.96 10.12
CA ARG A 74 9.31 11.55 10.94
C ARG A 74 7.96 12.01 10.37
N PRO A 75 7.77 13.28 9.94
CA PRO A 75 6.47 13.71 9.44
C PRO A 75 6.06 12.98 8.16
N LEU A 76 7.00 12.73 7.23
CA LEU A 76 6.68 11.94 6.04
C LEU A 76 6.34 10.49 6.39
N ALA A 77 7.07 9.86 7.32
CA ALA A 77 6.75 8.51 7.79
C ALA A 77 5.33 8.43 8.38
N TRP A 78 4.94 9.40 9.20
CA TRP A 78 3.59 9.49 9.74
C TRP A 78 2.54 9.71 8.65
N GLY A 79 2.81 10.61 7.71
CA GLY A 79 1.93 10.87 6.57
C GLY A 79 1.70 9.61 5.73
N LEU A 80 2.75 8.84 5.44
CA LEU A 80 2.65 7.57 4.72
C LEU A 80 1.87 6.51 5.50
N SER A 81 2.03 6.43 6.82
CA SER A 81 1.25 5.51 7.66
C SER A 81 -0.23 5.86 7.74
N VAL A 82 -0.55 7.16 7.87
CA VAL A 82 -1.94 7.64 7.84
C VAL A 82 -2.56 7.38 6.48
N ASN A 83 -1.84 7.69 5.39
CA ASN A 83 -2.27 7.41 4.02
C ASN A 83 -2.56 5.91 3.82
N ALA A 84 -1.62 5.05 4.21
CA ALA A 84 -1.78 3.60 4.08
C ALA A 84 -2.98 3.10 4.90
N GLY A 85 -3.17 3.61 6.12
CA GLY A 85 -4.32 3.24 6.97
C GLY A 85 -5.66 3.70 6.41
N LEU A 86 -5.72 4.93 5.91
CA LEU A 86 -6.95 5.50 5.36
C LEU A 86 -7.45 4.67 4.18
N TRP A 87 -6.57 4.38 3.22
CA TRP A 87 -6.93 3.64 2.01
C TRP A 87 -7.17 2.15 2.28
N SER A 88 -6.41 1.52 3.19
CA SER A 88 -6.65 0.12 3.55
C SER A 88 -7.98 -0.06 4.26
N GLY A 89 -8.29 0.80 5.24
CA GLY A 89 -9.56 0.77 5.96
C GLY A 89 -10.75 1.10 5.06
N ALA A 90 -10.64 2.12 4.21
CA ALA A 90 -11.69 2.46 3.23
C ALA A 90 -11.96 1.29 2.27
N LEU A 91 -10.92 0.61 1.79
CA LEU A 91 -11.06 -0.56 0.92
C LEU A 91 -11.75 -1.72 1.64
N ALA A 92 -11.37 -2.00 2.89
CA ALA A 92 -12.00 -3.03 3.71
C ALA A 92 -13.48 -2.73 4.02
N ALA A 93 -13.84 -1.46 4.23
CA ALA A 93 -15.22 -1.02 4.40
C ALA A 93 -16.06 -1.28 3.15
N VAL A 94 -15.53 -0.95 1.96
CA VAL A 94 -16.24 -1.13 0.68
C VAL A 94 -16.40 -2.61 0.30
N THR A 95 -15.40 -3.44 0.55
CA THR A 95 -15.47 -4.87 0.21
C THR A 95 -16.19 -5.72 1.25
N GLY A 96 -16.49 -5.17 2.44
CA GLY A 96 -17.09 -5.91 3.54
C GLY A 96 -16.18 -7.02 4.09
N ALA A 97 -14.87 -6.96 3.81
CA ALA A 97 -13.89 -7.99 4.14
C ALA A 97 -12.81 -7.45 5.10
N PRO A 98 -13.14 -7.14 6.37
CA PRO A 98 -12.18 -6.60 7.33
C PRO A 98 -11.05 -7.59 7.65
N LEU A 99 -11.27 -8.89 7.45
CA LEU A 99 -10.25 -9.92 7.62
C LEU A 99 -9.11 -9.78 6.60
N ASP A 100 -9.34 -9.14 5.44
CA ASP A 100 -8.29 -8.89 4.46
C ASP A 100 -7.20 -7.94 5.01
N LEU A 101 -7.55 -7.05 5.95
CA LEU A 101 -6.58 -6.21 6.66
C LEU A 101 -5.60 -7.06 7.47
N LEU A 102 -6.11 -8.11 8.13
CA LEU A 102 -5.30 -9.04 8.91
C LEU A 102 -4.49 -9.96 7.99
N ALA A 103 -5.10 -10.43 6.90
CA ALA A 103 -4.45 -11.25 5.89
C ALA A 103 -3.29 -10.54 5.19
N ALA A 104 -3.32 -9.19 5.11
CA ALA A 104 -2.25 -8.39 4.54
C ALA A 104 -1.08 -8.12 5.52
N LEU A 105 -1.26 -8.30 6.83
CA LEU A 105 -0.23 -8.01 7.85
C LEU A 105 1.12 -8.70 7.61
N PRO A 106 1.20 -9.94 7.10
CA PRO A 106 2.49 -10.57 6.80
C PRO A 106 3.39 -9.75 5.87
N ALA A 107 2.84 -8.90 5.00
CA ALA A 107 3.63 -8.00 4.16
C ALA A 107 4.47 -7.00 4.96
N LEU A 108 4.06 -6.63 6.17
CA LEU A 108 4.82 -5.76 7.06
C LEU A 108 6.10 -6.42 7.60
N ALA A 109 6.22 -7.75 7.52
CA ALA A 109 7.45 -8.47 7.86
C ALA A 109 8.63 -8.12 6.93
N LEU A 110 8.37 -7.45 5.80
CA LEU A 110 9.42 -6.89 4.95
C LEU A 110 10.19 -5.75 5.63
N LEU A 111 9.61 -5.07 6.62
CA LEU A 111 10.22 -3.92 7.28
C LEU A 111 11.61 -4.23 7.88
N PRO A 112 11.78 -5.26 8.74
CA PRO A 112 13.09 -5.63 9.27
C PRO A 112 14.06 -6.07 8.18
N ALA A 113 13.60 -6.82 7.17
CA ALA A 113 14.45 -7.30 6.07
C ALA A 113 14.96 -6.13 5.21
N ALA A 114 14.11 -5.17 4.88
CA ALA A 114 14.46 -3.97 4.13
C ALA A 114 15.40 -3.06 4.93
N ALA A 115 15.18 -2.91 6.23
CA ALA A 115 16.06 -2.13 7.09
C ALA A 115 17.45 -2.78 7.24
N TRP A 116 17.51 -4.11 7.27
CA TRP A 116 18.77 -4.85 7.25
C TRP A 116 19.50 -4.63 5.92
N ALA A 117 18.79 -4.76 4.79
CA ALA A 117 19.32 -4.57 3.45
C ALA A 117 19.94 -3.18 3.26
N LEU A 118 19.28 -2.11 3.71
CA LEU A 118 19.81 -0.73 3.63
C LEU A 118 21.10 -0.51 4.45
N GLY A 119 21.33 -1.30 5.50
CA GLY A 119 22.50 -1.17 6.36
C GLY A 119 23.69 -2.04 5.95
N HIS A 120 23.46 -3.13 5.21
CA HIS A 120 24.46 -4.17 5.00
C HIS A 120 24.72 -4.54 3.53
N LEU A 121 23.82 -4.19 2.62
CA LEU A 121 23.99 -4.48 1.20
C LEU A 121 24.51 -3.24 0.46
N SER A 122 25.50 -3.44 -0.39
CA SER A 122 25.94 -2.43 -1.38
C SER A 122 24.97 -2.30 -2.55
N PHE A 123 24.06 -3.28 -2.72
CA PHE A 123 23.07 -3.31 -3.79
C PHE A 123 21.77 -2.56 -3.39
N PRO A 124 21.19 -1.75 -4.29
CA PRO A 124 20.00 -0.94 -4.00
C PRO A 124 18.68 -1.74 -4.00
N ALA A 125 18.63 -2.89 -3.30
CA ALA A 125 17.49 -3.82 -3.29
C ALA A 125 16.15 -3.14 -2.97
N VAL A 126 16.12 -2.27 -1.94
CA VAL A 126 14.90 -1.56 -1.53
C VAL A 126 14.40 -0.62 -2.61
N ARG A 127 15.30 0.06 -3.34
CA ARG A 127 14.91 0.96 -4.42
C ARG A 127 14.37 0.19 -5.62
N VAL A 128 15.01 -0.92 -5.98
CA VAL A 128 14.53 -1.81 -7.05
C VAL A 128 13.13 -2.30 -6.70
N MET A 129 12.94 -2.86 -5.50
CA MET A 129 11.61 -3.35 -5.10
C MET A 129 10.57 -2.22 -5.09
N SER A 130 10.95 -1.03 -4.60
CA SER A 130 10.06 0.14 -4.60
C SER A 130 9.69 0.58 -6.02
N SER A 131 10.62 0.60 -6.98
CA SER A 131 10.31 0.94 -8.38
C SER A 131 9.39 -0.08 -9.04
N TRP A 132 9.55 -1.36 -8.70
CA TRP A 132 8.63 -2.41 -9.15
C TRP A 132 7.22 -2.18 -8.61
N LEU A 133 7.06 -1.87 -7.33
CA LEU A 133 5.75 -1.57 -6.75
C LEU A 133 5.08 -0.35 -7.38
N VAL A 134 5.85 0.71 -7.68
CA VAL A 134 5.35 1.87 -8.42
C VAL A 134 4.86 1.45 -9.81
N ALA A 135 5.65 0.67 -10.56
CA ALA A 135 5.28 0.21 -11.89
C ALA A 135 3.99 -0.64 -11.88
N VAL A 136 3.87 -1.59 -10.95
CA VAL A 136 2.68 -2.42 -10.78
C VAL A 136 1.45 -1.57 -10.45
N ALA A 137 1.60 -0.61 -9.54
CA ALA A 137 0.50 0.27 -9.14
C ALA A 137 0.05 1.19 -10.29
N VAL A 138 0.99 1.79 -11.02
CA VAL A 138 0.68 2.62 -12.20
C VAL A 138 0.00 1.79 -13.28
N LEU A 139 0.47 0.57 -13.52
CA LEU A 139 -0.17 -0.35 -14.46
C LEU A 139 -1.61 -0.68 -14.03
N ALA A 140 -1.84 -1.01 -12.76
CA ALA A 140 -3.17 -1.30 -12.24
C ALA A 140 -4.13 -0.11 -12.37
N VAL A 141 -3.66 1.11 -12.08
CA VAL A 141 -4.44 2.34 -12.29
C VAL A 141 -4.77 2.52 -13.78
N THR A 142 -3.77 2.34 -14.65
CA THR A 142 -3.93 2.51 -16.10
C THR A 142 -4.97 1.52 -16.64
N LEU A 143 -4.89 0.25 -16.25
CA LEU A 143 -5.85 -0.78 -16.63
C LEU A 143 -7.28 -0.44 -16.15
N ALA A 144 -7.43 0.12 -14.95
CA ALA A 144 -8.74 0.55 -14.44
C ALA A 144 -9.33 1.75 -15.20
N CYS A 145 -8.51 2.54 -15.89
CA CYS A 145 -8.93 3.70 -16.67
C CYS A 145 -9.07 3.41 -18.17
N LEU A 146 -8.61 2.25 -18.65
CA LEU A 146 -8.74 1.89 -20.06
C LEU A 146 -10.21 1.56 -20.37
N PRO A 147 -10.78 2.14 -21.44
CA PRO A 147 -12.11 1.75 -21.88
C PRO A 147 -12.09 0.28 -22.28
N VAL A 148 -13.08 -0.49 -21.81
CA VAL A 148 -13.27 -1.86 -22.29
C VAL A 148 -13.47 -1.78 -23.81
N THR A 149 -12.64 -2.50 -24.56
CA THR A 149 -12.69 -2.50 -26.02
C THR A 149 -14.10 -2.87 -26.47
N PRO A 150 -14.83 -2.00 -27.20
CA PRO A 150 -16.20 -2.30 -27.60
C PRO A 150 -16.25 -3.60 -28.40
N GLY A 151 -17.02 -4.58 -27.93
CA GLY A 151 -17.14 -5.90 -28.56
C GLY A 151 -16.21 -6.98 -27.97
N TYR A 152 -15.34 -6.66 -27.02
CA TYR A 152 -14.62 -7.66 -26.25
C TYR A 152 -15.50 -8.14 -25.10
N LEU A 153 -15.89 -9.43 -25.13
CA LEU A 153 -16.52 -10.05 -23.95
C LEU A 153 -15.47 -10.10 -22.82
N PRO A 154 -15.82 -9.73 -21.58
CA PRO A 154 -14.92 -9.94 -20.44
C PRO A 154 -14.51 -11.41 -20.40
N ASP A 155 -13.21 -11.62 -20.27
CA ASP A 155 -12.63 -12.95 -20.29
C ASP A 155 -13.21 -13.76 -19.12
N HIS A 156 -13.36 -15.07 -19.30
CA HIS A 156 -14.06 -15.97 -18.37
C HIS A 156 -13.30 -16.20 -17.04
N LEU A 157 -12.28 -15.38 -16.79
CA LEU A 157 -11.43 -15.35 -15.60
C LEU A 157 -11.69 -14.12 -14.70
N GLU A 158 -12.65 -13.26 -15.03
CA GLU A 158 -13.11 -12.14 -14.17
C GLU A 158 -14.18 -12.52 -13.12
#